data_AF-A0A4R7W4E6-F1
#
_entry.id   AF-A0A4R7W4E6-F1
#
_cell.length_a   1.000
_cell.length_b   1.000
_cell.length_c   1.000
_cell.angle_alpha   90.00
_cell.angle_beta   90.00
_cell.angle_gamma   90.00
#
_symmetry.space_group_name_H-M   'P 1'
#
loop_
_entity.id
_entity.type
_entity.pdbx_description
1 polymer ?
#
loop_
_entity_poly.entity_id
_entity_poly.type
_entity_poly.pdbx_seq_one_letter_code
_entity_poly.pdbx_strand_id
1 'polypeptide(L)'
;MTPDGRAELAASQAALVRALLADGPVPPGFDPHRVRVEAASLRAKRRRVAEQLRPDLADALDDRFAELFDRWAADNPPTSVHADLARFAAWLAEEGHRTV
;
A
#
# COMPACT_ATOMS: atom_id res chain seq x y z
N MET A 1 -29.57 -12.42 -12.57
CA MET A 1 -28.73 -11.30 -12.12
C MET A 1 -29.12 -10.08 -12.94
N THR A 2 -29.77 -9.09 -12.33
CA THR A 2 -30.18 -7.87 -13.03
C THR A 2 -28.96 -6.97 -13.27
N PRO A 3 -28.98 -6.09 -14.28
CA PRO A 3 -27.92 -5.09 -14.50
C PRO A 3 -27.61 -4.29 -13.23
N ASP A 4 -28.64 -3.94 -12.45
CA ASP A 4 -28.51 -3.19 -11.20
C ASP A 4 -27.74 -3.97 -10.13
N GLY A 5 -28.03 -5.27 -9.95
CA GLY A 5 -27.31 -6.09 -8.98
C GLY A 5 -25.82 -6.29 -9.30
N ARG A 6 -25.44 -6.26 -10.59
CA ARG A 6 -24.02 -6.28 -10.99
C ARG A 6 -23.33 -4.95 -10.66
N ALA A 7 -24.01 -3.82 -10.88
CA ALA A 7 -23.48 -2.51 -10.59
C ALA A 7 -23.27 -2.31 -9.08
N GLU A 8 -24.22 -2.74 -8.25
CA GLU A 8 -24.12 -2.71 -6.79
C GLU A 8 -22.95 -3.54 -6.27
N LEU A 9 -22.77 -4.76 -6.80
CA LEU A 9 -21.64 -5.61 -6.45
C LEU A 9 -20.31 -4.96 -6.81
N ALA A 10 -20.19 -4.41 -8.02
CA ALA A 10 -18.98 -3.73 -8.47
C ALA A 10 -18.65 -2.51 -7.58
N ALA A 11 -19.67 -1.75 -7.18
CA ALA A 11 -19.50 -0.63 -6.26
C ALA A 11 -19.00 -1.09 -4.88
N SER A 12 -19.57 -2.18 -4.34
CA SER A 12 -19.13 -2.77 -3.06
C SER A 12 -17.70 -3.31 -3.14
N GLN A 13 -17.32 -3.97 -4.24
CA GLN A 13 -15.95 -4.46 -4.46
C GLN A 13 -14.95 -3.30 -4.54
N ALA A 14 -15.28 -2.24 -5.28
CA ALA A 14 -14.45 -1.05 -5.38
C ALA A 14 -14.29 -0.35 -4.01
N ALA A 15 -15.35 -0.31 -3.20
CA ALA A 15 -15.28 0.22 -1.84
C ALA A 15 -14.35 -0.60 -0.94
N LEU A 16 -14.43 -1.95 -1.02
CA LEU A 16 -13.53 -2.81 -0.26
C LEU A 16 -12.07 -2.63 -0.69
N VAL A 17 -11.80 -2.56 -1.99
CA VAL A 17 -10.44 -2.30 -2.51
C VAL A 17 -9.89 -0.97 -1.99
N ARG A 18 -10.70 0.08 -1.97
CA ARG A 18 -10.31 1.38 -1.38
C ARG A 18 -10.03 1.26 0.12
N ALA A 19 -10.85 0.53 0.87
CA ALA A 19 -10.63 0.32 2.30
C ALA A 19 -9.32 -0.44 2.59
N LEU A 20 -8.93 -1.38 1.72
CA LEU A 20 -7.73 -2.18 1.88
C LEU A 20 -6.45 -1.45 1.45
N LEU A 21 -6.52 -0.60 0.42
CA LEU A 21 -5.32 -0.07 -0.24
C LEU A 21 -5.13 1.44 -0.09
N ALA A 22 -6.15 2.18 0.32
CA ALA A 22 -6.17 3.64 0.34
C ALA A 22 -6.90 4.21 1.56
N ASP A 23 -6.91 3.47 2.68
CA ASP A 23 -7.53 3.83 3.96
C ASP A 23 -8.98 4.35 3.84
N GLY A 24 -9.72 3.84 2.84
CA GLY A 24 -11.14 4.16 2.65
C GLY A 24 -12.03 3.57 3.75
N PRO A 25 -13.29 4.05 3.88
CA PRO A 25 -14.23 3.51 4.84
C PRO A 25 -14.55 2.04 4.54
N VAL A 26 -14.68 1.23 5.59
CA VAL A 26 -15.08 -0.19 5.47
C VAL A 26 -16.53 -0.26 4.98
N PRO A 27 -16.82 -0.92 3.84
CA PRO A 27 -18.19 -1.04 3.34
C PRO A 27 -19.06 -1.90 4.26
N PRO A 28 -20.38 -1.68 4.29
CA PRO A 28 -21.32 -2.51 5.06
C PRO A 28 -21.19 -4.00 4.72
N GLY A 29 -21.42 -4.86 5.72
CA GLY A 29 -21.31 -6.32 5.57
C GLY A 29 -19.90 -6.89 5.74
N PHE A 30 -18.88 -6.04 5.91
CA PHE A 30 -17.52 -6.45 6.26
C PHE A 30 -17.23 -6.14 7.73
N ASP A 31 -16.46 -7.03 8.36
CA ASP A 31 -15.93 -6.83 9.71
C ASP A 31 -14.78 -5.80 9.66
N PRO A 32 -14.91 -4.64 10.33
CA PRO A 32 -13.87 -3.60 10.29
C PRO A 32 -12.53 -4.04 10.91
N HIS A 33 -12.53 -4.96 11.87
CA HIS A 33 -11.30 -5.50 12.43
C HIS A 33 -10.57 -6.35 11.39
N ARG A 34 -11.28 -7.25 10.69
CA ARG A 34 -10.68 -8.10 9.65
C ARG A 34 -10.13 -7.28 8.48
N VAL A 35 -10.84 -6.25 8.05
CA VAL A 35 -10.36 -5.37 6.97
C VAL A 35 -9.08 -4.63 7.37
N ARG A 36 -8.99 -4.17 8.63
CA ARG A 36 -7.75 -3.53 9.12
C ARG A 36 -6.56 -4.49 9.20
N VAL A 37 -6.79 -5.74 9.63
CA VAL A 37 -5.76 -6.80 9.64
C VAL A 37 -5.28 -7.10 8.24
N GLU A 38 -6.19 -7.21 7.28
CA GLU A 38 -5.83 -7.45 5.87
C GLU A 38 -5.06 -6.26 5.29
N ALA A 39 -5.51 -5.02 5.52
CA ALA A 39 -4.81 -3.82 5.08
C ALA A 39 -3.36 -3.76 5.62
N ALA A 40 -3.17 -4.08 6.91
CA ALA A 40 -1.84 -4.19 7.51
C ALA A 40 -0.99 -5.28 6.85
N SER A 41 -1.58 -6.44 6.55
CA SER A 41 -0.89 -7.56 5.90
C SER A 41 -0.47 -7.21 4.46
N LEU A 42 -1.32 -6.51 3.72
CA LEU A 42 -1.03 -6.01 2.37
C LEU A 42 0.10 -4.97 2.38
N ARG A 43 0.10 -4.04 3.35
CA ARG A 43 1.19 -3.08 3.54
C ARG A 43 2.52 -3.79 3.84
N ALA A 44 2.52 -4.75 4.76
CA ALA A 44 3.71 -5.54 5.09
C ALA A 44 4.22 -6.34 3.87
N LYS A 45 3.33 -6.93 3.07
CA LYS A 45 3.69 -7.63 1.82
C LYS A 45 4.34 -6.67 0.82
N ARG A 46 3.75 -5.49 0.63
CA ARG A 46 4.27 -4.46 -0.29
C ARG A 46 5.68 -4.05 0.12
N ARG A 47 5.90 -3.78 1.41
CA ARG A 47 7.22 -3.45 1.95
C ARG A 47 8.24 -4.57 1.71
N ARG A 48 7.90 -5.82 2.04
CA ARG A 48 8.80 -6.97 1.83
C ARG A 48 9.19 -7.13 0.35
N VAL A 49 8.25 -6.93 -0.57
CA VAL A 49 8.56 -6.97 -2.02
C VAL A 49 9.48 -5.82 -2.41
N ALA A 50 9.30 -4.63 -1.84
CA ALA A 50 10.18 -3.49 -2.10
C ALA A 50 11.61 -3.75 -1.60
N GLU A 51 11.76 -4.27 -0.38
CA GLU A 51 13.06 -4.69 0.19
C GLU A 51 13.76 -5.70 -0.72
N GLN A 52 13.03 -6.71 -1.21
CA GLN A 52 13.58 -7.75 -2.09
C GLN A 52 14.04 -7.23 -3.45
N LEU A 53 13.35 -6.23 -4.00
CA LEU A 53 13.64 -5.69 -5.32
C LEU A 53 14.63 -4.54 -5.30
N ARG A 54 14.84 -3.90 -4.15
CA ARG A 54 15.81 -2.83 -3.93
C ARG A 54 16.68 -3.12 -2.70
N PRO A 55 17.48 -4.22 -2.74
CA PRO A 55 18.41 -4.52 -1.65
C PRO A 55 19.41 -3.39 -1.44
N ASP A 56 19.80 -2.66 -2.50
CA ASP A 56 20.65 -1.47 -2.43
C ASP A 56 20.07 -0.37 -1.52
N LEU A 57 18.76 -0.10 -1.62
CA LEU A 57 18.09 0.87 -0.76
C LEU A 57 17.86 0.33 0.65
N ALA A 58 17.54 -0.96 0.77
CA ALA A 58 17.38 -1.62 2.07
C ALA A 58 18.69 -1.56 2.86
N ASP A 59 19.83 -1.87 2.24
CA ASP A 59 21.16 -1.82 2.86
C ASP A 59 21.56 -0.38 3.21
N ALA A 60 21.24 0.60 2.34
CA ALA A 60 21.56 2.01 2.60
C ALA A 60 20.76 2.63 3.75
N LEU A 61 19.51 2.18 3.95
CA LEU A 61 18.60 2.70 4.98
C LEU A 61 18.60 1.87 6.26
N ASP A 62 19.09 0.63 6.20
CA ASP A 62 19.17 -0.34 7.29
C ASP A 62 17.82 -0.44 8.04
N ASP A 63 17.84 -0.44 9.38
CA ASP A 63 16.64 -0.48 10.24
C ASP A 63 15.58 0.59 9.91
N ARG A 64 15.95 1.69 9.23
CA ARG A 64 15.02 2.76 8.87
C ARG A 64 14.18 2.45 7.64
N PHE A 65 14.55 1.46 6.82
CA PHE A 65 13.83 1.15 5.59
C PHE A 65 12.34 0.94 5.87
N ALA A 66 12.04 0.13 6.88
CA ALA A 66 10.66 -0.24 7.18
C ALA A 66 9.82 0.95 7.63
N GLU A 67 10.34 1.76 8.55
CA GLU A 67 9.67 2.96 9.03
C GLU A 67 9.40 3.96 7.90
N LEU A 68 10.41 4.21 7.06
CA LEU A 68 10.32 5.16 5.95
C LEU A 68 9.37 4.67 4.87
N PHE A 69 9.42 3.38 4.53
CA PHE A 69 8.51 2.80 3.56
C PHE A 69 7.07 2.83 4.05
N ASP A 70 6.81 2.48 5.31
CA ASP A 70 5.45 2.47 5.86
C ASP A 70 4.88 3.90 5.94
N ARG A 71 5.71 4.89 6.29
CA ARG A 71 5.33 6.31 6.29
C ARG A 71 4.96 6.79 4.89
N TRP A 72 5.81 6.53 3.91
CA TRP A 72 5.52 6.87 2.52
C TRP A 72 4.28 6.14 2.01
N ALA A 73 4.14 4.85 2.30
CA ALA A 73 3.04 4.02 1.81
C ALA A 73 1.67 4.46 2.34
N ALA A 74 1.60 5.11 3.50
CA ALA A 74 0.36 5.64 4.08
C ALA A 74 -0.32 6.67 3.16
N ASP A 75 0.46 7.58 2.57
CA ASP A 75 -0.06 8.62 1.67
C ASP A 75 0.00 8.24 0.19
N ASN A 76 0.56 7.07 -0.13
CA ASN A 76 0.82 6.64 -1.49
C ASN A 76 0.20 5.25 -1.75
N PRO A 77 -1.10 5.18 -2.09
CA PRO A 77 -1.75 3.93 -2.47
C PRO A 77 -1.00 3.20 -3.59
N PRO A 78 -0.92 1.86 -3.56
CA PRO A 78 -0.15 1.08 -4.52
C PRO A 78 -0.73 1.17 -5.93
N THR A 79 0.14 1.32 -6.93
CA THR A 79 -0.24 1.27 -8.34
C THR A 79 0.40 0.07 -9.06
N SER A 80 1.72 0.01 -9.02
CA SER A 80 2.52 -1.14 -9.45
C SER A 80 3.83 -1.14 -8.67
N VAL A 81 4.45 -2.30 -8.54
CA VAL A 81 5.69 -2.43 -7.77
C VAL A 81 6.81 -1.55 -8.36
N HIS A 82 6.98 -1.50 -9.68
CA HIS A 82 8.02 -0.68 -10.30
C HIS A 82 7.77 0.82 -10.12
N ALA A 83 6.53 1.28 -10.31
CA ALA A 83 6.18 2.69 -10.11
C ALA A 83 6.32 3.11 -8.64
N ASP A 84 5.95 2.22 -7.71
CA ASP A 84 6.09 2.43 -6.28
C ASP A 84 7.56 2.61 -5.88
N LEU A 85 8.45 1.72 -6.35
CA LEU A 85 9.88 1.83 -6.07
C LEU A 85 10.51 3.12 -6.58
N ALA A 86 10.10 3.58 -7.78
CA ALA A 86 10.57 4.83 -8.34
C ALA A 86 10.08 6.04 -7.52
N ARG A 87 8.80 6.05 -7.14
CA ARG A 87 8.22 7.12 -6.31
C ARG A 87 8.79 7.15 -4.90
N PHE A 88 9.03 5.98 -4.29
CA PHE A 88 9.64 5.88 -2.98
C PHE A 88 11.08 6.41 -3.00
N ALA A 89 11.88 6.03 -4.02
CA ALA A 89 13.23 6.56 -4.18
C ALA A 89 13.25 8.09 -4.39
N ALA A 90 12.33 8.63 -5.18
CA ALA A 90 12.19 10.07 -5.36
C ALA A 90 11.83 10.79 -4.04
N TRP A 91 10.86 10.25 -3.31
CA TRP A 91 10.45 10.78 -2.00
C TRP A 91 11.60 10.76 -0.98
N LEU A 92 12.39 9.69 -0.93
CA LEU A 92 13.58 9.62 -0.06
C LEU A 92 14.58 10.73 -0.37
N ALA A 93 14.82 11.01 -1.66
CA ALA A 93 15.74 12.07 -2.08
C ALA A 93 15.21 13.47 -1.71
N GLU A 94 13.91 13.71 -1.87
CA GLU A 94 13.24 14.96 -1.48
C GLU A 94 13.32 15.20 0.03
N GLU A 95 13.17 14.16 0.84
CA GLU A 95 13.31 14.19 2.31
C GLU A 95 14.78 14.21 2.79
N GLY A 96 15.76 14.21 1.87
CA GLY A 96 17.18 14.25 2.19
C GLY A 96 17.72 12.95 2.80
N HIS A 97 17.04 11.82 2.60
CA HIS A 97 17.54 10.51 2.97
C HIS A 97 18.58 10.05 1.96
N ARG A 98 19.79 9.70 2.45
CA ARG A 98 20.86 9.19 1.59
C ARG A 98 20.48 7.81 1.06
N THR A 99 20.19 7.78 -0.23
CA THR A 99 20.23 6.58 -1.07
C THR A 99 21.58 6.58 -1.77
N VAL A 100 22.27 5.44 -1.82
CA VAL A 100 23.63 5.29 -2.40
C VAL A 100 23.76 5.84 -3.82
#